data_AF-A0AAU6JCZ9-F1
#
_entry.id   AF-A0AAU6JCZ9-F1
#
_cell.length_a   1.000
_cell.length_b   1.000
_cell.length_c   1.000
_cell.angle_alpha   90.00
_cell.angle_beta   90.00
_cell.angle_gamma   90.00
#
_symmetry.space_group_name_H-M   'P 1'
#
loop_
_entity.id
_entity.type
_entity.pdbx_description
1 polymer ?
#
loop_
_entity_poly.entity_id
_entity_poly.type
_entity_poly.pdbx_seq_one_letter_code
_entity_poly.pdbx_strand_id
1 'polypeptide(L)'
;MDDRARYEAQLDTLIALITYMALTRWRSRSPNGLSKDLGLAEDVVTCALNGFPGLFRQSADFYPTDAGPQHSFTLHARYARRRPRGADPALNQPAGAHNTASLSDPEPTQDGTGEELDAETLRALLDYVTERARAERDTRFHTQSIRWLLAAATVAALASLAAAVIQTLQ
;
A
#
# COMPACT_ATOMS: atom_id res chain seq x y z
N MET A 1 -0.71 -10.89 12.31
CA MET A 1 -0.63 -10.02 11.11
C MET A 1 -1.28 -10.79 9.99
N ASP A 2 -2.30 -10.22 9.35
CA ASP A 2 -2.95 -10.84 8.21
C ASP A 2 -1.90 -11.00 7.09
N ASP A 3 -1.61 -12.23 6.66
CA ASP A 3 -0.55 -12.54 5.67
C ASP A 3 -0.77 -11.79 4.34
N ARG A 4 -1.99 -11.29 4.15
CA ARG A 4 -2.41 -10.49 3.00
C ARG A 4 -1.83 -9.07 2.99
N ALA A 5 -1.49 -8.47 4.13
CA ALA A 5 -0.97 -7.10 4.22
C ALA A 5 0.57 -7.01 4.13
N ARG A 6 1.18 -7.91 3.37
CA ARG A 6 2.64 -8.00 3.18
C ARG A 6 3.07 -7.33 1.89
N TYR A 7 4.18 -6.59 1.92
CA TYR A 7 4.70 -5.88 0.76
C TYR A 7 5.02 -6.84 -0.39
N GLU A 8 5.61 -8.00 -0.10
CA GLU A 8 5.92 -9.01 -1.11
C GLU A 8 4.65 -9.54 -1.81
N ALA A 9 3.60 -9.82 -1.04
CA ALA A 9 2.38 -10.45 -1.56
C ALA A 9 1.52 -9.49 -2.39
N GLN A 10 1.67 -8.18 -2.17
CA GLN A 10 0.88 -7.14 -2.83
C GLN A 10 1.70 -6.23 -3.72
N LEU A 11 2.96 -6.57 -4.03
CA LEU A 11 3.87 -5.70 -4.77
C LEU A 11 3.26 -5.18 -6.08
N ASP A 12 2.68 -6.07 -6.88
CA ASP A 12 2.08 -5.71 -8.18
C ASP A 12 0.88 -4.76 -8.00
N THR A 13 0.00 -5.06 -7.03
CA THR A 13 -1.14 -4.22 -6.68
C THR A 13 -0.69 -2.84 -6.19
N LEU A 14 0.35 -2.79 -5.36
CA LEU A 14 0.90 -1.53 -4.84
C LEU A 14 1.51 -0.68 -5.95
N ILE A 15 2.29 -1.28 -6.84
CA ILE A 15 2.86 -0.58 -8.00
C ILE A 15 1.74 0.00 -8.87
N ALA A 16 0.71 -0.79 -9.17
CA ALA A 16 -0.44 -0.35 -9.97
C ALA A 16 -1.18 0.82 -9.29
N LEU A 17 -1.52 0.69 -8.00
CA LEU A 17 -2.22 1.72 -7.24
C LEU A 17 -1.40 3.00 -7.11
N ILE A 18 -0.12 2.91 -6.74
CA ILE A 18 0.77 4.07 -6.60
C ILE A 18 0.90 4.79 -7.94
N THR A 19 1.14 4.06 -9.02
CA THR A 19 1.32 4.64 -10.36
C THR A 19 0.05 5.33 -10.82
N TYR A 20 -1.10 4.65 -10.71
CA TYR A 20 -2.38 5.22 -11.09
C TYR A 20 -2.74 6.45 -10.26
N MET A 21 -2.63 6.36 -8.94
CA MET A 21 -2.94 7.48 -8.06
C MET A 21 -1.92 8.61 -8.14
N ALA A 22 -0.69 8.36 -8.61
CA ALA A 22 0.33 9.38 -8.83
C ALA A 22 0.09 10.16 -10.13
N LEU A 23 -0.29 9.47 -11.21
CA LEU A 23 -0.37 10.04 -12.56
C LEU A 23 -1.77 10.52 -12.93
N THR A 24 -2.80 10.14 -12.18
CA THR A 24 -4.17 10.54 -12.52
C THR A 24 -4.51 11.93 -11.99
N ARG A 25 -5.34 12.63 -12.76
CA ARG A 25 -5.97 13.91 -12.35
C ARG A 25 -6.82 13.78 -11.08
N TRP A 26 -7.26 12.57 -10.74
CA TRP A 26 -8.08 12.31 -9.56
C TRP A 26 -7.25 12.41 -8.30
N ARG A 27 -7.57 13.34 -7.39
CA ARG A 27 -6.86 13.50 -6.12
C ARG A 27 -7.09 12.33 -5.16
N SER A 28 -8.27 11.74 -5.20
CA SER A 28 -8.68 10.63 -4.36
C SER A 28 -9.64 9.74 -5.13
N ARG A 29 -9.69 8.44 -4.79
CA ARG A 29 -10.61 7.50 -5.44
C ARG A 29 -11.10 6.44 -4.47
N SER A 30 -12.32 5.95 -4.68
CA SER A 30 -12.87 4.84 -3.92
C SER A 30 -12.28 3.50 -4.39
N PRO A 31 -12.27 2.46 -3.53
CA PRO A 31 -11.87 1.11 -3.92
C PRO A 31 -12.63 0.59 -5.14
N ASN A 32 -13.94 0.82 -5.22
CA ASN A 32 -14.73 0.42 -6.37
C ASN A 32 -14.29 1.11 -7.68
N GLY A 33 -13.98 2.41 -7.62
CA GLY A 33 -13.47 3.15 -8.78
C GLY A 33 -12.12 2.62 -9.23
N LEU A 34 -11.19 2.42 -8.29
CA LEU A 34 -9.86 1.88 -8.57
C LEU A 34 -9.90 0.46 -9.13
N SER A 35 -10.80 -0.37 -8.62
CA SER A 35 -11.04 -1.74 -9.12
C SER A 35 -11.44 -1.73 -10.60
N LYS A 36 -12.38 -0.87 -10.99
CA LYS A 36 -12.82 -0.72 -12.38
C LYS A 36 -11.71 -0.17 -13.28
N ASP A 37 -11.00 0.85 -12.81
CA ASP A 37 -9.96 1.52 -13.60
C ASP A 37 -8.73 0.63 -13.83
N LEU A 38 -8.38 -0.22 -12.86
CA LEU A 38 -7.21 -1.12 -12.92
C LEU A 38 -7.55 -2.54 -13.37
N GLY A 39 -8.82 -2.90 -13.50
CA GLY A 39 -9.25 -4.27 -13.77
C GLY A 39 -8.89 -5.27 -12.67
N LEU A 40 -8.79 -4.79 -11.42
CA LEU A 40 -8.45 -5.61 -10.25
C LEU A 40 -9.70 -5.91 -9.43
N ALA A 41 -9.70 -7.03 -8.69
CA ALA A 41 -10.80 -7.34 -7.78
C ALA A 41 -10.86 -6.32 -6.62
N GLU A 42 -12.07 -5.87 -6.27
CA GLU A 42 -12.27 -4.79 -5.29
C GLU A 42 -11.78 -5.18 -3.88
N ASP A 43 -11.87 -6.46 -3.52
CA ASP A 43 -11.34 -6.98 -2.26
C ASP A 43 -9.81 -6.90 -2.20
N VAL A 44 -9.13 -7.18 -3.31
CA VAL A 44 -7.67 -7.05 -3.44
C VAL A 44 -7.25 -5.58 -3.29
N VAL A 45 -7.95 -4.67 -3.97
CA VAL A 45 -7.70 -3.22 -3.87
C VAL A 45 -7.94 -2.73 -2.44
N THR A 46 -9.06 -3.11 -1.83
CA THR A 46 -9.43 -2.71 -0.47
C THR A 46 -8.42 -3.25 0.54
N CYS A 47 -7.97 -4.49 0.37
CA CYS A 47 -6.94 -5.10 1.21
C CYS A 47 -5.63 -4.32 1.13
N ALA A 48 -5.22 -3.89 -0.07
CA ALA A 48 -4.03 -3.07 -0.24
C ALA A 48 -4.15 -1.69 0.39
N LEU A 49 -5.23 -0.98 0.11
CA LEU A 49 -5.43 0.37 0.62
C LEU A 49 -5.44 0.40 2.16
N ASN A 50 -6.08 -0.59 2.79
CA ASN A 50 -6.14 -0.70 4.26
C ASN A 50 -4.87 -1.32 4.88
N GLY A 51 -4.18 -2.19 4.15
CA GLY A 51 -2.97 -2.87 4.62
C GLY A 51 -1.75 -1.95 4.74
N PHE A 52 -1.72 -0.87 3.97
CA PHE A 52 -0.57 0.05 3.91
C PHE A 52 -0.96 1.51 4.25
N PRO A 53 -1.36 1.79 5.51
CA PRO A 53 -1.76 3.13 5.93
C PRO A 53 -0.62 4.16 5.88
N GLY A 54 0.65 3.72 5.80
CA GLY A 54 1.78 4.62 5.56
C GLY A 54 1.86 5.15 4.12
N LEU A 55 1.25 4.44 3.16
CA LEU A 55 1.21 4.83 1.74
C LEU A 55 -0.10 5.54 1.41
N PHE A 56 -1.22 5.03 1.92
CA PHE A 56 -2.56 5.50 1.58
C PHE A 56 -3.25 6.12 2.78
N ARG A 57 -3.81 7.32 2.56
CA ARG A 57 -4.66 8.01 3.50
C ARG A 57 -6.13 7.76 3.18
N GLN A 58 -6.89 7.30 4.16
CA GLN A 58 -8.35 7.18 4.08
C GLN A 58 -9.05 8.51 4.41
N SER A 59 -10.16 8.81 3.73
CA SER A 59 -11.05 9.92 4.09
C SER A 59 -11.88 9.60 5.35
N ALA A 60 -12.19 10.62 6.15
CA ALA A 60 -13.13 10.46 7.26
C ALA A 60 -14.56 10.24 6.75
N ASP A 61 -14.92 10.94 5.67
CA ASP A 61 -16.26 10.89 5.10
C ASP A 61 -16.44 9.72 4.14
N PHE A 62 -17.71 9.34 3.96
CA PHE A 62 -18.17 8.40 2.94
C PHE A 62 -18.69 9.13 1.73
N TYR A 63 -18.43 8.55 0.56
CA TYR A 63 -18.89 9.07 -0.72
C TYR A 63 -19.79 8.04 -1.40
N PRO A 64 -20.88 8.48 -2.06
CA PRO A 64 -21.74 7.58 -2.80
C PRO A 64 -20.98 6.99 -4.01
N THR A 65 -21.07 5.69 -4.17
CA THR A 65 -20.53 4.96 -5.33
C THR A 65 -21.54 3.93 -5.82
N ASP A 66 -21.32 3.37 -7.01
CA ASP A 66 -22.17 2.31 -7.58
C ASP A 66 -22.24 1.06 -6.68
N ALA A 67 -21.20 0.82 -5.87
CA ALA A 67 -21.14 -0.28 -4.90
C ALA A 67 -21.62 0.10 -3.49
N GLY A 68 -22.21 1.29 -3.34
CA GLY A 68 -22.66 1.85 -2.05
C GLY A 68 -21.71 2.89 -1.47
N PRO A 69 -22.01 3.43 -0.27
CA PRO A 69 -21.17 4.44 0.38
C PRO A 69 -19.79 3.87 0.74
N GLN A 70 -18.71 4.51 0.26
CA GLN A 70 -17.33 4.07 0.50
C GLN A 70 -16.42 5.24 0.87
N HIS A 71 -15.37 4.96 1.64
CA HIS A 71 -14.30 5.93 1.85
C HIS A 71 -13.48 6.12 0.58
N SER A 72 -12.94 7.33 0.40
CA SER A 72 -11.98 7.61 -0.64
C SER A 72 -10.56 7.53 -0.10
N PHE A 73 -9.63 7.07 -0.94
CA PHE A 73 -8.22 6.95 -0.59
C PHE A 73 -7.40 7.95 -1.39
N THR A 74 -6.34 8.47 -0.77
CA THR A 74 -5.37 9.40 -1.37
C THR A 74 -3.96 8.90 -1.09
N LEU A 75 -3.04 9.04 -2.04
CA LEU A 75 -1.62 8.78 -1.76
C LEU A 75 -1.07 9.84 -0.78
N HIS A 76 -0.42 9.41 0.30
CA HIS A 76 0.12 10.33 1.31
C HIS A 76 1.07 11.38 0.72
N ALA A 77 1.90 10.98 -0.25
CA ALA A 77 2.81 11.89 -0.94
C ALA A 77 2.07 13.03 -1.68
N ARG A 78 0.93 12.74 -2.32
CA ARG A 78 0.08 13.78 -2.93
C ARG A 78 -0.64 14.61 -1.87
N TYR A 79 -1.08 13.99 -0.78
CA TYR A 79 -1.71 14.71 0.32
C TYR A 79 -0.77 15.73 0.97
N ALA A 80 0.50 15.36 1.17
CA ALA A 80 1.51 16.23 1.78
C ALA A 80 1.81 17.50 0.96
N ARG A 81 1.65 17.44 -0.36
CA ARG A 81 1.82 18.58 -1.27
C ARG A 81 0.63 19.55 -1.29
N ARG A 82 -0.47 19.21 -0.61
CA ARG A 82 -1.66 20.07 -0.61
C ARG A 82 -1.34 21.38 0.10
N ARG A 83 -1.48 22.50 -0.63
CA ARG A 83 -1.47 23.82 0.01
C ARG A 83 -2.64 23.90 1.01
N PRO A 84 -2.43 24.46 2.21
CA PRO A 84 -3.53 24.72 3.13
C PRO A 84 -4.59 25.57 2.43
N ARG A 85 -5.84 25.12 2.47
CA ARG A 85 -6.99 25.86 1.96
C ARG A 85 -7.12 27.13 2.81
N GLY A 86 -6.52 28.22 2.35
CA GLY A 86 -6.36 29.47 3.11
C GLY A 86 -5.08 30.26 2.80
N ALA A 87 -4.12 29.67 2.07
CA ALA A 87 -2.89 30.35 1.66
C ALA A 87 -2.97 31.09 0.31
N ASP A 88 -4.08 30.95 -0.43
CA ASP A 88 -4.34 31.73 -1.65
C ASP A 88 -5.20 32.96 -1.31
N PRO A 89 -4.66 34.20 -1.41
CA PRO A 89 -5.45 35.41 -1.21
C PRO A 89 -6.52 35.64 -2.30
N ALA A 90 -6.54 34.83 -3.36
CA ALA A 90 -7.49 34.92 -4.47
C ALA A 90 -8.80 34.13 -4.26
N LEU A 91 -8.90 33.28 -3.22
CA LEU A 91 -10.07 32.44 -2.96
C LEU A 91 -10.69 32.73 -1.59
N ASN A 92 -11.03 33.99 -1.33
CA ASN A 92 -12.02 34.34 -0.32
C ASN A 92 -13.42 33.94 -0.83
N GLN A 93 -13.72 32.65 -0.83
CA GLN A 93 -15.09 32.15 -0.82
C GLN A 93 -15.41 31.56 0.55
N PRO A 94 -16.52 31.95 1.18
CA PRO A 94 -16.84 31.58 2.55
C PRO A 94 -16.98 30.07 2.68
N ALA A 95 -16.49 29.56 3.81
CA ALA A 95 -16.41 28.15 4.20
C ALA A 95 -17.77 27.45 4.46
N GLY A 96 -18.81 27.79 3.68
CA GLY A 96 -20.17 27.29 3.88
C GLY A 96 -21.01 27.12 2.61
N ALA A 97 -20.44 27.27 1.41
CA ALA A 97 -21.17 26.99 0.18
C ALA A 97 -20.99 25.52 -0.20
N HIS A 98 -22.08 24.76 -0.08
CA HIS A 98 -22.21 23.41 -0.60
C HIS A 98 -21.61 23.27 -1.99
N ASN A 99 -20.47 22.57 -2.08
CA ASN A 99 -20.14 21.82 -3.27
C ASN A 99 -20.24 20.35 -2.90
N THR A 100 -21.46 19.83 -3.01
CA THR A 100 -21.73 18.45 -3.44
C THR A 100 -21.23 18.24 -4.88
N ALA A 101 -20.07 18.79 -5.22
CA ALA A 101 -19.34 18.39 -6.40
C ALA A 101 -18.77 17.03 -6.02
N SER A 102 -19.41 16.00 -6.54
CA SER A 102 -18.96 14.61 -6.50
C SER A 102 -17.43 14.59 -6.53
N LEU A 103 -16.78 14.06 -5.50
CA LEU A 103 -15.35 13.72 -5.56
C LEU A 103 -15.05 12.65 -6.64
N SER A 104 -16.10 12.18 -7.31
CA SER A 104 -16.09 11.38 -8.54
C SER A 104 -16.04 12.19 -9.83
N ASP A 105 -16.15 13.53 -9.78
CA ASP A 105 -16.04 14.43 -10.92
C ASP A 105 -14.64 15.06 -10.98
N PRO A 106 -14.03 15.14 -12.17
CA PRO A 106 -12.67 15.65 -12.28
C PRO A 106 -12.73 17.15 -11.99
N GLU A 107 -12.02 17.61 -10.95
CA GLU A 107 -11.95 19.05 -10.68
C GLU A 107 -11.46 19.77 -11.95
N PRO A 108 -12.09 20.90 -12.33
CA PRO A 108 -11.62 21.71 -13.44
C PRO A 108 -10.18 22.08 -13.14
N THR A 109 -9.27 21.72 -14.04
CA THR A 109 -7.84 22.03 -13.97
C THR A 109 -7.64 23.54 -13.98
N GLN A 110 -7.72 24.15 -12.79
CA GLN A 110 -7.22 25.50 -12.56
C GLN A 110 -5.69 25.43 -12.55
N ASP A 111 -5.09 26.01 -13.58
CA ASP A 111 -3.77 26.63 -13.53
C ASP A 111 -2.55 25.68 -13.46
N GLY A 112 -2.60 24.55 -14.19
CA GLY A 112 -1.41 23.81 -14.60
C GLY A 112 -0.64 23.04 -13.50
N THR A 113 -1.18 22.96 -12.28
CA THR A 113 -0.55 22.28 -11.13
C THR A 113 -1.57 21.48 -10.32
N GLY A 114 -2.43 20.72 -11.01
CA GLY A 114 -3.23 19.62 -10.44
C GLY A 114 -2.36 18.39 -10.10
N GLU A 115 -1.22 18.66 -9.44
CA GLU A 115 0.06 17.96 -9.56
C GLU A 115 -0.07 16.44 -9.53
N GLU A 116 0.19 15.86 -10.69
CA GLU A 116 0.81 14.55 -10.79
C GLU A 116 2.01 14.52 -9.84
N LEU A 117 2.25 13.36 -9.25
CA LEU A 117 3.41 13.21 -8.40
C LEU A 117 4.67 13.42 -9.24
N ASP A 118 5.62 14.22 -8.74
CA ASP A 118 6.88 14.42 -9.45
C ASP A 118 7.58 13.07 -9.67
N ALA A 119 8.25 12.92 -10.81
CA ALA A 119 8.87 11.66 -11.21
C ALA A 119 9.88 11.15 -10.19
N GLU A 120 10.61 12.04 -9.50
CA GLU A 120 11.55 11.67 -8.44
C GLU A 120 10.82 11.09 -7.22
N THR A 121 9.71 11.72 -6.81
CA THR A 121 8.93 11.25 -5.67
C THR A 121 8.21 9.93 -5.98
N LEU A 122 7.68 9.79 -7.20
CA LEU A 122 7.09 8.53 -7.65
C LEU A 122 8.13 7.41 -7.66
N ARG A 123 9.30 7.68 -8.24
CA ARG A 123 10.42 6.72 -8.25
C ARG A 123 10.83 6.32 -6.83
N ALA A 124 10.99 7.28 -5.93
CA ALA A 124 11.34 7.00 -4.53
C ALA A 124 10.31 6.12 -3.83
N LEU A 125 9.00 6.31 -4.10
CA LEU A 125 7.95 5.44 -3.56
C LEU A 125 7.99 4.03 -4.13
N LEU A 126 8.19 3.90 -5.45
CA LEU A 126 8.27 2.59 -6.10
C LEU A 126 9.53 1.83 -5.65
N ASP A 127 10.66 2.52 -5.53
CA ASP A 127 11.90 1.96 -4.99
C ASP A 127 11.71 1.52 -3.54
N TYR A 128 11.05 2.34 -2.71
CA TYR A 128 10.73 1.98 -1.32
C TYR A 128 9.88 0.71 -1.22
N VAL A 129 8.79 0.61 -1.98
CA VAL A 129 7.89 -0.56 -1.95
C VAL A 129 8.60 -1.81 -2.46
N THR A 130 9.41 -1.68 -3.51
CA THR A 130 10.19 -2.79 -4.09
C THR A 130 11.25 -3.28 -3.11
N GLU A 131 12.01 -2.37 -2.50
CA GLU A 131 13.03 -2.71 -1.50
C GLU A 131 12.40 -3.35 -0.26
N ARG A 132 11.23 -2.85 0.17
CA ARG A 132 10.51 -3.43 1.30
C ARG A 132 9.99 -4.83 1.00
N ALA A 133 9.43 -5.05 -0.18
CA ALA A 133 9.01 -6.37 -0.66
C ALA A 133 10.19 -7.34 -0.72
N ARG A 134 11.36 -6.89 -1.20
CA ARG A 134 12.58 -7.68 -1.23
C ARG A 134 13.07 -8.07 0.16
N ALA A 135 13.13 -7.11 1.09
CA ALA A 135 13.52 -7.37 2.47
C ALA A 135 12.59 -8.38 3.17
N GLU A 136 11.28 -8.33 2.90
CA GLU A 136 10.32 -9.31 3.42
C GLU A 136 10.51 -10.71 2.81
N ARG A 137 10.86 -10.78 1.52
CA ARG A 137 11.17 -12.04 0.85
C ARG A 137 12.44 -12.68 1.43
N ASP A 138 13.49 -11.89 1.63
CA ASP A 138 14.78 -12.37 2.13
C ASP A 138 14.70 -12.86 3.59
N THR A 139 14.00 -12.13 4.45
CA THR A 139 13.76 -12.53 5.85
C THR A 139 12.98 -13.84 5.94
N ARG A 140 12.05 -14.10 5.01
CA ARG A 140 11.30 -15.36 4.95
C ARG A 140 12.21 -16.54 4.65
N PHE A 141 13.08 -16.42 3.65
CA PHE A 141 14.03 -17.48 3.32
C PHE A 141 14.99 -17.75 4.48
N HIS A 142 15.47 -16.70 5.15
CA HIS A 142 16.35 -16.85 6.30
C HIS A 142 15.67 -17.56 7.48
N THR A 143 14.41 -17.21 7.77
CA THR A 143 13.68 -17.86 8.87
C THR A 143 13.33 -19.31 8.55
N GLN A 144 12.98 -19.61 7.30
CA GLN A 144 12.72 -20.98 6.87
C GLN A 144 14.00 -21.83 6.88
N SER A 145 15.13 -21.30 6.42
CA SER A 145 16.41 -22.02 6.43
C SER A 145 16.90 -22.28 7.86
N ILE A 146 16.75 -21.33 8.79
CA ILE A 146 17.05 -21.54 10.21
C ILE A 146 16.23 -22.69 10.79
N ARG A 147 14.92 -22.78 10.48
CA ARG A 147 14.07 -23.87 10.98
C ARG A 147 14.51 -25.23 10.45
N TRP A 148 14.89 -25.31 9.17
CA TRP A 148 15.45 -26.53 8.58
C TRP A 148 16.81 -26.89 9.18
N LEU A 149 17.69 -25.91 9.39
CA LEU A 149 18.98 -26.11 10.03
C LEU A 149 18.83 -26.61 11.48
N LEU A 150 17.91 -26.03 12.26
CA LEU A 150 17.62 -26.47 13.62
C LEU A 150 17.06 -27.91 13.64
N ALA A 151 16.18 -28.25 12.71
CA ALA A 151 15.66 -29.61 12.58
C ALA A 151 16.75 -30.62 12.18
N ALA A 152 17.66 -30.25 11.28
CA ALA A 152 18.79 -31.09 10.92
C ALA A 152 19.76 -31.28 12.10
N ALA A 153 20.04 -30.21 12.86
CA ALA A 153 20.91 -30.25 14.02
C ALA A 153 20.37 -31.14 15.15
N THR A 154 19.05 -31.12 15.41
CA THR A 154 18.45 -31.99 16.43
C THR A 154 18.50 -33.46 16.05
N VAL A 155 18.25 -33.77 14.77
CA VAL A 155 18.40 -35.15 14.26
C VAL A 155 19.85 -35.63 14.38
N ALA A 156 20.83 -34.79 14.01
CA ALA A 156 22.24 -35.13 14.14
C ALA A 156 22.66 -35.34 15.61
N ALA A 157 22.17 -34.50 16.54
CA ALA A 157 22.44 -34.64 17.97
C ALA A 157 21.88 -35.95 18.56
N LEU A 158 20.66 -36.33 18.18
CA LEU A 158 20.05 -37.60 18.59
C LEU A 158 20.81 -38.80 18.03
N ALA A 159 21.25 -38.74 16.78
CA ALA A 159 22.07 -39.80 16.18
C ALA A 159 23.42 -39.95 16.88
N SER A 160 24.07 -38.84 17.24
CA SER A 160 25.33 -38.84 17.99
C SER A 160 25.19 -39.47 19.38
N LEU A 161 24.13 -39.13 20.11
CA LEU A 161 23.81 -39.74 21.41
C LEU A 161 23.57 -41.26 21.28
N ALA A 162 22.81 -41.69 20.28
CA ALA A 162 22.57 -43.12 20.06
C ALA A 162 23.87 -43.89 19.74
N ALA A 163 24.73 -43.32 18.88
CA ALA A 163 26.01 -43.92 18.55
C ALA A 163 26.94 -44.03 19.77
N ALA A 164 26.99 -43.00 20.62
CA ALA A 164 27.78 -43.00 21.84
C ALA A 164 27.33 -44.09 22.83
N VAL A 165 26.01 -44.27 23.01
CA VAL A 165 25.46 -45.33 23.88
C VAL A 165 25.83 -46.73 23.37
N ILE A 166 25.74 -46.96 22.06
CA ILE A 166 26.11 -48.25 21.45
C ILE A 166 27.60 -48.54 21.67
N GLN A 167 28.48 -47.55 21.49
CA GLN A 167 29.92 -47.71 21.72
C GLN A 167 30.26 -48.02 23.19
N THR A 168 29.52 -47.49 24.16
CA THR A 168 29.78 -47.77 25.58
C THR A 168 29.31 -49.17 26.04
N LEU A 169 28.48 -49.85 25.25
CA LEU A 169 27.95 -51.18 25.57
C LEU A 169 28.75 -52.32 24.90
N GLN A 170 29.71 -52.00 24.04
CA GLN A 170 30.65 -52.94 23.41
C GLN A 170 31.97 -52.98 24.16
#